data_AF-A0A2N7D282-F1
#
_entry.id   AF-A0A2N7D282-F1
#
_cell.length_a   1.000
_cell.length_b   1.000
_cell.length_c   1.000
_cell.angle_alpha   90.00
_cell.angle_beta   90.00
_cell.angle_gamma   90.00
#
_symmetry.space_group_name_H-M   'P 1'
#
loop_
_entity.id
_entity.type
_entity.pdbx_description
1 polymer ?
#
loop_
_entity_poly.entity_id
_entity_poly.type
_entity_poly.pdbx_seq_one_letter_code
_entity_poly.pdbx_strand_id
1 'polypeptide(L)' 'MKVKFVLLSLLSALTLMGCATQGENDIPINTTNEAGRFCMANGGTFQESSNQCTLADGKKMDADVYFQIHQADY' A
#
# COMPACT_ATOMS: atom_id res chain seq x y z
N MET A 1 12.64 44.87 -39.20
CA MET A 1 13.07 43.57 -39.77
C MET A 1 13.72 42.81 -38.62
N LYS A 2 13.44 41.57 -38.24
CA LYS A 2 12.72 40.45 -38.83
C LYS A 2 12.58 39.41 -37.69
N VAL A 3 11.34 39.00 -37.44
CA VAL A 3 10.88 37.65 -37.08
C VAL A 3 11.46 36.92 -35.83
N LYS A 4 10.60 36.84 -34.80
CA LYS A 4 10.15 35.62 -34.10
C LYS A 4 11.23 34.62 -33.64
N PHE A 5 11.71 34.79 -32.41
CA PHE A 5 12.24 33.70 -31.57
C PHE A 5 11.26 33.32 -30.45
N VAL A 6 9.96 33.51 -30.69
CA VAL A 6 8.88 32.98 -29.85
C VAL A 6 8.40 31.69 -30.51
N LEU A 7 9.16 30.62 -30.38
CA LEU A 7 8.80 29.24 -30.74
C LEU A 7 9.94 28.32 -30.28
N LEU A 8 9.59 27.19 -29.67
CA LEU A 8 10.47 26.18 -29.05
C LEU A 8 10.97 26.46 -27.64
N SER A 9 10.06 26.50 -26.67
CA SER A 9 10.34 25.91 -25.34
C SER A 9 9.02 25.47 -24.69
N LEU A 10 8.13 24.84 -25.47
CA LEU A 10 6.81 24.37 -25.03
C LEU A 10 6.79 22.84 -24.94
N LEU A 11 7.84 22.23 -24.38
CA LEU A 11 7.87 20.80 -24.07
C LEU A 11 8.68 20.60 -22.80
N SER A 12 8.00 20.38 -21.69
CA SER A 12 8.35 19.39 -20.64
C SER A 12 7.27 19.43 -19.58
N ALA A 13 6.06 19.02 -19.96
CA ALA A 13 5.15 18.39 -19.01
C ALA A 13 5.79 17.03 -18.67
N LEU A 14 6.27 16.85 -17.44
CA LEU A 14 6.40 15.56 -16.74
C LEU A 14 6.88 15.82 -15.30
N THR A 15 6.08 16.51 -14.49
CA THR A 15 6.30 16.48 -13.03
C THR A 15 5.68 15.20 -12.48
N LEU A 16 6.57 14.22 -12.38
CA LEU A 16 6.60 13.04 -11.53
C LEU A 16 5.29 12.62 -10.86
N MET A 17 4.85 11.41 -11.23
CA MET A 17 4.17 10.49 -10.33
C MET A 17 4.79 10.56 -8.92
N GLY A 18 4.04 11.09 -7.96
CA GLY A 18 4.31 10.82 -6.55
C GLY A 18 3.84 9.40 -6.27
N CYS A 19 4.76 8.45 -6.11
CA CYS A 19 4.46 7.22 -5.40
C CYS A 19 4.13 7.61 -3.95
N ALA A 20 2.90 7.36 -3.52
CA ALA A 20 2.57 7.39 -2.11
C ALA A 20 3.36 6.26 -1.42
N THR A 21 4.54 6.57 -0.90
CA THR A 21 5.19 5.74 0.11
C THR A 21 4.33 5.85 1.36
N GLN A 22 3.44 4.88 1.57
CA GLN A 22 2.85 4.65 2.89
C GLN A 22 3.96 4.14 3.79
N GLY A 23 4.19 4.89 4.87
CA GLY A 23 5.27 4.67 5.81
C GLY A 23 5.25 3.24 6.33
N GLU A 24 6.41 2.61 6.21
CA GLU A 24 6.86 1.48 7.00
C GLU A 24 6.82 1.94 8.46
N ASN A 25 5.66 1.74 9.09
CA ASN A 25 5.59 1.74 10.54
C ASN A 25 6.07 0.35 10.92
N ASP A 26 7.23 0.25 11.57
CA ASP A 26 7.62 -0.92 12.34
C ASP A 26 6.41 -1.35 13.18
N ILE A 27 5.70 -2.40 12.74
CA ILE A 27 4.53 -2.89 13.46
C ILE A 27 5.09 -3.67 14.65
N PRO A 28 4.86 -3.24 15.90
CA PRO A 28 5.18 -4.08 17.04
C PRO A 28 4.42 -5.39 16.86
N ILE A 29 5.13 -6.52 16.88
CA ILE A 29 4.60 -7.89 16.78
C ILE A 29 3.81 -8.23 18.06
N ASN A 30 2.80 -7.43 18.39
CA ASN A 30 1.87 -7.62 19.47
C ASN A 30 0.43 -7.55 18.94
N THR A 31 0.17 -8.21 17.81
CA THR A 31 -1.22 -8.48 17.41
C THR A 31 -1.74 -9.61 18.28
N THR A 32 -2.80 -9.32 19.03
CA THR A 32 -3.36 -10.19 20.07
C THR A 32 -3.92 -11.52 19.51
N ASN A 33 -4.23 -11.61 18.20
CA ASN A 33 -4.72 -12.82 17.53
C ASN A 33 -3.78 -13.35 16.43
N GLU A 34 -3.94 -14.62 16.10
CA GLU A 34 -3.18 -15.33 15.06
C GLU A 34 -3.43 -14.79 13.65
N ALA A 35 -4.66 -14.38 13.36
CA ALA A 35 -5.04 -13.80 12.10
C ALA A 35 -4.32 -12.48 11.81
N GLY A 36 -4.14 -11.63 12.82
CA GLY A 36 -3.35 -10.39 12.69
C GLY A 36 -1.87 -10.68 12.39
N ARG A 37 -1.29 -11.69 13.04
CA ARG A 37 0.09 -12.13 12.73
C ARG A 37 0.21 -12.65 11.31
N PHE A 38 -0.75 -13.46 10.88
CA PHE A 38 -0.79 -14.00 9.52
C PHE A 38 -0.94 -12.89 8.48
N CYS A 39 -1.82 -11.92 8.71
CA CYS A 39 -1.99 -10.74 7.86
C CYS A 39 -0.65 -10.01 7.63
N MET A 40 0.07 -9.72 8.72
CA MET A 40 1.36 -9.02 8.63
C MET A 40 2.45 -9.88 7.99
N ALA A 41 2.48 -11.18 8.29
CA ALA A 41 3.46 -12.09 7.71
C ALA A 41 3.32 -12.25 6.19
N ASN A 42 2.12 -12.02 5.65
CA ASN A 42 1.83 -12.04 4.22
C ASN A 42 1.90 -10.64 3.57
N GLY A 43 2.55 -9.67 4.23
CA GLY A 43 2.75 -8.32 3.69
C GLY A 43 1.51 -7.41 3.75
N GLY A 44 0.49 -7.80 4.53
CA GLY A 44 -0.65 -6.96 4.84
C GLY A 44 -0.41 -6.06 6.04
N THR A 45 -1.32 -5.10 6.25
CA THR A 45 -1.39 -4.27 7.46
C THR A 45 -2.62 -4.68 8.25
N PHE A 46 -2.46 -5.10 9.50
CA PHE A 46 -3.57 -5.44 10.39
C PHE A 46 -4.11 -4.21 11.15
N GLN A 47 -5.43 -4.07 11.23
CA GLN A 47 -6.13 -3.05 12.00
C GLN A 47 -6.90 -3.73 13.13
N GLU A 48 -6.35 -3.73 14.35
CA GLU A 48 -6.92 -4.42 15.51
C GLU A 48 -8.31 -3.89 15.90
N SER A 49 -8.56 -2.59 15.73
CA SER A 49 -9.84 -1.96 16.08
C SER A 49 -11.04 -2.46 15.24
N SER A 50 -10.78 -2.98 14.04
CA SER A 50 -11.81 -3.46 13.11
C SER A 50 -11.62 -4.91 12.68
N ASN A 51 -10.62 -5.61 13.22
CA ASN A 51 -10.20 -6.94 12.78
C ASN A 51 -9.94 -7.04 11.26
N GLN A 52 -9.47 -5.96 10.64
CA GLN A 52 -9.25 -5.92 9.18
C GLN A 52 -7.78 -6.15 8.82
N CYS A 53 -7.57 -6.92 7.76
CA CYS A 53 -6.33 -6.99 7.03
C CYS A 53 -6.44 -6.16 5.75
N THR A 54 -5.59 -5.13 5.63
CA THR A 54 -5.37 -4.42 4.37
C THR A 54 -4.22 -5.09 3.64
N LEU A 55 -4.50 -5.72 2.49
CA LEU A 55 -3.51 -6.41 1.67
C LEU A 55 -2.63 -5.39 0.90
N ALA A 56 -1.53 -5.88 0.32
CA ALA A 56 -0.59 -5.06 -0.44
C ALA A 56 -1.20 -4.38 -1.69
N ASP A 57 -2.28 -4.94 -2.25
CA ASP A 57 -3.05 -4.34 -3.34
C ASP A 57 -4.07 -3.28 -2.87
N GLY A 58 -4.12 -3.00 -1.56
CA GLY A 58 -5.05 -2.08 -0.92
C GLY A 58 -6.43 -2.69 -0.62
N LYS A 59 -6.68 -3.95 -0.97
CA LYS A 59 -7.92 -4.65 -0.63
C LYS A 59 -8.03 -4.82 0.88
N LYS A 60 -9.20 -4.50 1.44
CA LYS A 60 -9.51 -4.71 2.85
C LYS A 60 -10.40 -5.92 3.00
N MET A 61 -10.06 -6.80 3.93
CA MET A 61 -10.89 -7.95 4.30
C MET A 61 -10.77 -8.26 5.79
N ASP A 62 -11.70 -9.04 6.32
CA ASP A 62 -11.58 -9.55 7.69
C ASP A 62 -10.34 -10.45 7.83
N ALA A 63 -9.58 -10.26 8.89
CA ALA A 63 -8.32 -10.96 9.10
C ALA A 63 -8.54 -12.45 9.38
N ASP A 64 -9.58 -12.83 10.12
CA ASP A 64 -9.87 -14.24 10.41
C ASP A 64 -10.35 -14.97 9.14
N VAL A 65 -11.09 -14.29 8.27
CA VAL A 65 -11.45 -14.82 6.95
C VAL A 65 -10.20 -15.01 6.09
N TYR A 66 -9.30 -14.02 6.05
CA TYR A 66 -8.05 -14.14 5.30
C TYR A 66 -7.20 -15.32 5.81
N PHE A 67 -7.07 -15.42 7.14
CA PHE A 67 -6.38 -16.53 7.79
C PHE A 67 -7.00 -17.87 7.43
N GLN A 68 -8.31 -18.08 7.63
CA GLN A 68 -8.97 -19.35 7.34
C GLN A 68 -8.83 -19.81 5.88
N ILE A 69 -8.86 -18.88 4.92
CA ILE A 69 -8.76 -19.20 3.49
C ILE A 69 -7.31 -19.56 3.12
N HIS A 70 -6.31 -18.93 3.73
CA HIS A 70 -4.92 -19.01 3.26
C HIS A 70 -3.94 -19.67 4.23
N GLN A 71 -4.35 -20.00 5.47
CA GLN A 71 -3.48 -20.63 6.47
C GLN A 71 -2.96 -22.01 6.07
N ALA A 72 -3.64 -22.69 5.14
CA ALA A 72 -3.18 -23.98 4.61
C ALA A 72 -1.95 -23.84 3.71
N ASP A 73 -1.70 -22.63 3.19
CA ASP A 73 -0.60 -22.33 2.27
C ASP A 73 0.65 -21.77 2.99
N TYR A 74 0.63 -21.70 4.33
CA TYR A 74 1.61 -20.99 5.17
C TYR A 74 2.39 -21.91 6.10
#